data_AF-A0A832F2I6-F1
#
_entry.id   AF-A0A832F2I6-F1
#
_cell.length_a   1.000
_cell.length_b   1.000
_cell.length_c   1.000
_cell.angle_alpha   90.00
_cell.angle_beta   90.00
_cell.angle_gamma   90.00
#
_symmetry.space_group_name_H-M   'P 1'
#
loop_
_entity.id
_entity.type
_entity.pdbx_description
1 polymer ?
#
loop_
_entity_poly.entity_id
_entity_poly.type
_entity_poly.pdbx_seq_one_letter_code
_entity_poly.pdbx_strand_id
1 'polypeptide(L)'
;LYWGDVQFDRDDAVERDPGATRIEHLLRPGQTIVCQVTKNPIGLKGARLTEEVSIPGRFVVLVPNSTASGISKRLDDGERKRLRKILDEIRPEGHGVIVRTAAEGVSADELRRDIDQLLAKWREIEEKARHFPAPALLYSEPHLALRVIREEFTDEYRGVVIDDRDLYELVRAYVADIDPALADRVELYDTTAEPLPLFERHHVHEQLHKALDRKVWLPSGGSLIIERTEALTVIDVNTGKNVGSSSLEETVFRNNLEAAEEIARQLRLRDIGGIIVIDFIDMEVKSNRQEVMSTLRSALARDKTPTQVFDISELGLAEMTRKRVGEGLVEALSDVCPMCKGRGIVFDDATA
;
A
#
# COMPACT_ATOMS: atom_id res chain seq x y z
N LEU A 1 -5.94 4.96 -0.48
CA LEU A 1 -6.58 4.14 -1.54
C LEU A 1 -7.69 4.97 -2.18
N TYR A 2 -7.58 5.29 -3.48
CA TYR A 2 -8.60 6.06 -4.22
C TYR A 2 -9.56 5.11 -4.96
N TRP A 3 -10.60 5.65 -5.61
CA TRP A 3 -11.58 4.92 -6.44
C TRP A 3 -10.96 3.78 -7.28
N GLY A 4 -9.83 4.05 -7.95
CA GLY A 4 -9.15 3.06 -8.81
C GLY A 4 -8.21 2.08 -8.10
N ASP A 5 -8.02 2.19 -6.79
CA ASP A 5 -7.12 1.33 -6.01
C ASP A 5 -7.87 0.28 -5.18
N VAL A 6 -9.19 0.40 -5.00
CA VAL A 6 -10.01 -0.61 -4.35
C VAL A 6 -10.47 -1.63 -5.39
N GLN A 7 -10.17 -2.91 -5.15
CA GLN A 7 -10.70 -4.00 -5.97
C GLN A 7 -12.15 -4.28 -5.55
N PHE A 8 -13.12 -3.79 -6.32
CA PHE A 8 -14.55 -4.08 -6.18
C PHE A 8 -15.12 -4.61 -7.51
N ASP A 9 -16.33 -5.21 -7.49
CA ASP A 9 -16.93 -5.72 -8.72
C ASP A 9 -17.46 -4.57 -9.58
N ARG A 10 -16.97 -4.48 -10.82
CA ARG A 10 -17.44 -3.46 -11.76
C ARG A 10 -18.84 -3.74 -12.26
N ASP A 11 -19.30 -4.98 -12.18
CA ASP A 11 -20.66 -5.37 -12.55
C ASP A 11 -21.71 -4.90 -11.53
N ASP A 12 -21.29 -4.53 -10.31
CA ASP A 12 -22.12 -3.84 -9.31
C ASP A 12 -22.12 -2.31 -9.48
N ALA A 13 -21.24 -1.77 -10.32
CA ALA A 13 -21.21 -0.35 -10.68
C ALA A 13 -21.96 -0.16 -11.99
N VAL A 14 -22.98 0.70 -11.96
CA VAL A 14 -23.90 0.98 -13.07
C VAL A 14 -23.18 1.09 -14.43
N GLU A 15 -23.78 0.45 -15.43
CA GLU A 15 -23.37 0.38 -16.84
C GLU A 15 -22.68 1.65 -17.34
N ARG A 16 -21.44 1.50 -17.83
CA ARG A 16 -20.82 2.52 -18.67
C ARG A 16 -21.51 2.48 -20.03
N ASP A 17 -22.27 3.52 -20.37
CA ASP A 17 -22.84 3.69 -21.71
C ASP A 17 -21.71 3.52 -22.76
N PRO A 18 -21.79 2.53 -23.68
CA PRO A 18 -20.76 2.24 -24.67
C PRO A 18 -20.56 3.35 -25.71
N GLY A 19 -21.41 4.39 -25.71
CA GLY A 19 -21.25 5.57 -26.54
C GLY A 19 -20.13 6.49 -26.04
N ALA A 20 -18.86 6.13 -26.28
CA ALA A 20 -17.72 7.02 -26.03
C ALA A 20 -17.91 8.34 -26.80
N THR A 21 -18.48 9.31 -26.10
CA THR A 21 -18.75 10.64 -26.63
C THR A 21 -17.40 11.32 -26.85
N ARG A 22 -17.14 11.82 -28.07
CA ARG A 22 -15.88 12.49 -28.40
C ARG A 22 -15.67 13.67 -27.43
N ILE A 23 -14.44 13.89 -26.97
CA ILE A 23 -14.12 14.85 -25.90
C ILE A 23 -14.56 16.27 -26.23
N GLU A 24 -14.54 16.66 -27.51
CA GLU A 24 -15.02 17.93 -28.03
C GLU A 24 -16.51 18.21 -27.78
N HIS A 25 -17.31 17.18 -27.49
CA HIS A 25 -18.71 17.33 -27.11
C HIS A 25 -18.89 17.42 -25.59
N LEU A 26 -17.89 17.02 -24.82
CA LEU A 26 -17.93 16.97 -23.35
C LEU A 26 -17.32 18.22 -22.70
N LEU A 27 -16.24 18.76 -23.29
CA LEU A 27 -15.48 19.88 -22.72
C LEU A 27 -15.25 21.01 -23.72
N ARG A 28 -15.21 22.25 -23.22
CA ARG A 28 -14.88 23.45 -23.99
C ARG A 28 -13.62 24.14 -23.45
N PRO A 29 -12.80 24.77 -24.32
CA PRO A 29 -11.68 25.60 -23.86
C PRO A 29 -12.16 26.70 -22.89
N GLY A 30 -11.47 26.85 -21.76
CA GLY A 30 -11.83 27.81 -20.70
C GLY A 30 -12.93 27.33 -19.74
N GLN A 31 -13.50 26.14 -19.94
CA GLN A 31 -14.43 25.54 -18.99
C GLN A 31 -13.72 25.22 -17.67
N THR A 32 -14.29 25.67 -16.57
CA THR A 32 -13.85 25.29 -15.23
C THR A 32 -14.44 23.94 -14.85
N ILE A 33 -13.60 23.04 -14.38
CA ILE A 33 -13.98 21.71 -13.89
C ILE A 33 -13.33 21.46 -12.53
N VAL A 34 -14.02 20.70 -11.68
CA VAL A 34 -13.42 20.14 -10.47
C VAL A 34 -12.69 18.87 -10.87
N CYS A 35 -11.41 18.77 -10.50
CA CYS A 35 -10.61 17.59 -10.81
C CYS A 35 -9.76 17.18 -9.61
N GLN A 36 -9.46 15.88 -9.53
CA GLN A 36 -8.59 15.28 -8.53
C GLN A 36 -7.31 14.76 -9.18
N VAL A 37 -6.17 14.99 -8.51
CA VAL A 37 -4.88 14.40 -8.91
C VAL A 37 -4.89 12.91 -8.57
N THR A 38 -4.71 12.07 -9.59
CA THR A 38 -4.62 10.60 -9.45
C THR A 38 -3.17 10.09 -9.50
N LYS A 39 -2.29 10.83 -10.19
CA LYS A 39 -0.84 10.56 -10.21
C LYS A 39 -0.09 11.89 -10.18
N ASN A 40 0.92 11.94 -9.31
CA ASN A 40 1.89 13.03 -9.28
C ASN A 40 2.62 13.14 -10.63
N PRO A 41 3.14 14.33 -10.98
CA PRO A 41 3.97 14.48 -12.17
C PRO A 41 5.23 13.63 -12.05
N ILE A 42 5.67 13.05 -13.17
CA ILE A 42 6.89 12.23 -13.24
C ILE A 42 7.74 12.74 -14.41
N GLY A 43 8.93 13.26 -14.11
CA GLY A 43 9.80 13.89 -15.09
C GLY A 43 9.11 15.06 -15.79
N LEU A 44 9.02 15.01 -17.12
CA LEU A 44 8.36 16.04 -17.95
C LEU A 44 6.85 15.84 -18.11
N LYS A 45 6.29 14.73 -17.59
CA LYS A 45 4.85 14.46 -17.69
C LYS A 45 4.12 15.14 -16.54
N GLY A 46 3.15 15.99 -16.87
CA GLY A 46 2.26 16.62 -15.90
C GLY A 46 1.44 15.60 -15.09
N ALA A 47 0.78 16.08 -14.04
CA ALA A 47 -0.07 15.26 -13.19
C ALA A 47 -1.25 14.64 -13.98
N ARG A 48 -1.65 13.43 -13.61
CA ARG A 48 -2.85 12.80 -14.18
C ARG A 48 -4.08 13.19 -13.37
N LEU A 49 -5.11 13.70 -14.04
CA LEU A 49 -6.33 14.18 -13.41
C LEU A 49 -7.53 13.27 -13.69
N THR A 50 -8.57 13.37 -12.85
CA THR A 50 -9.90 12.75 -13.04
C THR A 50 -10.98 13.71 -12.56
N GLU A 51 -12.15 13.70 -13.21
CA GLU A 51 -13.37 14.37 -12.70
C GLU A 51 -14.18 13.45 -11.75
N GLU A 52 -13.88 12.14 -11.77
CA GLU A 52 -14.42 11.17 -10.79
C GLU A 52 -13.73 11.37 -9.44
N VAL A 53 -14.18 12.36 -8.67
CA VAL A 53 -13.64 12.67 -7.33
C VAL A 53 -13.95 11.52 -6.36
N SER A 54 -12.96 11.16 -5.55
CA SER A 54 -13.12 10.20 -4.44
C SER A 54 -12.45 10.72 -3.17
N ILE A 55 -13.16 10.66 -2.06
CA ILE A 55 -12.68 11.12 -0.74
C ILE A 55 -12.53 9.90 0.17
N PRO A 56 -11.30 9.46 0.46
CA PRO A 56 -11.07 8.29 1.29
C PRO A 56 -11.23 8.62 2.79
N GLY A 57 -12.21 7.99 3.43
CA GLY A 57 -12.33 7.85 4.88
C GLY A 57 -11.54 6.65 5.39
N ARG A 58 -11.74 6.26 6.64
CA ARG A 58 -11.06 5.09 7.23
C ARG A 58 -11.67 3.78 6.75
N PHE A 59 -12.99 3.68 6.83
CA PHE A 59 -13.76 2.49 6.54
C PHE A 59 -14.41 2.54 5.16
N VAL A 60 -14.74 3.73 4.67
CA VAL A 60 -15.37 3.93 3.37
C VAL A 60 -14.63 4.93 2.49
N VAL A 61 -14.92 4.90 1.20
CA VAL A 61 -14.55 5.94 0.24
C VAL A 61 -15.84 6.54 -0.31
N LEU A 62 -16.04 7.83 -0.11
CA LEU A 62 -17.16 8.58 -0.69
C LEU A 62 -16.81 8.94 -2.14
N VAL A 63 -17.74 8.71 -3.05
CA VAL A 63 -17.65 9.03 -4.47
C VAL A 63 -18.79 9.99 -4.79
N PRO A 64 -18.56 11.32 -4.73
CA PRO A 64 -19.65 12.26 -4.84
C PRO A 64 -20.32 12.22 -6.22
N ASN A 65 -21.61 12.55 -6.29
CA ASN A 65 -22.37 12.63 -7.55
C ASN A 65 -22.34 11.33 -8.38
N SER A 66 -22.30 10.19 -7.68
CA SER A 66 -22.25 8.86 -8.27
C SER A 66 -23.27 7.97 -7.59
N THR A 67 -23.79 6.98 -8.31
CA THR A 67 -24.64 5.93 -7.72
C THR A 67 -23.84 4.67 -7.40
N ALA A 68 -22.55 4.65 -7.70
CA ALA A 68 -21.73 3.47 -7.56
C ALA A 68 -21.50 3.10 -6.10
N SER A 69 -21.86 1.87 -5.73
CA SER A 69 -21.50 1.29 -4.44
C SER A 69 -20.69 0.02 -4.64
N GLY A 70 -19.79 -0.25 -3.71
CA GLY A 70 -18.92 -1.41 -3.80
C GLY A 70 -18.43 -1.84 -2.43
N ILE A 71 -18.06 -3.12 -2.32
CA ILE A 71 -17.44 -3.66 -1.11
C ILE A 71 -16.14 -4.33 -1.53
N SER A 72 -15.06 -4.09 -0.78
CA SER A 72 -13.74 -4.66 -1.04
C SER A 72 -13.80 -6.17 -1.24
N LYS A 73 -13.22 -6.67 -2.34
CA LYS A 73 -13.10 -8.11 -2.64
C LYS A 73 -12.18 -8.87 -1.66
N ARG A 74 -11.43 -8.15 -0.82
CA ARG A 74 -10.55 -8.76 0.19
C ARG A 74 -11.28 -9.21 1.45
N LEU A 75 -12.54 -8.80 1.63
CA LEU A 75 -13.39 -9.23 2.73
C LEU A 75 -14.04 -10.57 2.38
N ASP A 76 -14.27 -11.43 3.37
CA ASP A 76 -14.96 -12.69 3.17
C ASP A 76 -16.43 -12.50 2.76
N ASP A 77 -17.04 -13.54 2.18
CA ASP A 77 -18.42 -13.49 1.67
C ASP A 77 -19.48 -13.18 2.73
N GLY A 78 -19.27 -13.65 3.97
CA GLY A 78 -20.17 -13.41 5.08
C GLY A 78 -20.15 -11.94 5.48
N GLU A 79 -18.94 -11.39 5.61
CA GLU A 79 -18.71 -10.00 5.98
C GLU A 79 -19.18 -9.04 4.88
N ARG A 80 -18.94 -9.38 3.60
CA ARG A 80 -19.49 -8.62 2.47
C ARG A 80 -21.02 -8.57 2.49
N LYS A 81 -21.69 -9.67 2.83
CA LYS A 81 -23.16 -9.70 2.96
C LYS A 81 -23.64 -8.85 4.14
N ARG A 82 -22.93 -8.88 5.28
CA ARG A 82 -23.24 -8.05 6.46
C ARG A 82 -23.13 -6.57 6.12
N LEU A 83 -21.98 -6.16 5.57
CA LEU A 83 -21.70 -4.78 5.19
C LEU A 83 -22.62 -4.27 4.09
N ARG A 84 -23.03 -5.13 3.14
CA ARG A 84 -24.03 -4.74 2.11
C ARG A 84 -25.35 -4.31 2.75
N LYS A 85 -25.88 -5.11 3.69
CA LYS A 85 -27.14 -4.77 4.39
C LYS A 85 -27.05 -3.44 5.12
N ILE A 86 -25.93 -3.22 5.83
CA ILE A 86 -25.69 -1.95 6.52
C ILE A 86 -25.62 -0.80 5.51
N LEU A 87 -24.87 -0.97 4.42
CA LEU A 87 -24.69 0.05 3.40
C LEU A 87 -26.01 0.45 2.73
N ASP A 88 -26.90 -0.51 2.47
CA ASP A 88 -28.22 -0.24 1.89
C ASP A 88 -29.08 0.69 2.78
N GLU A 89 -28.86 0.68 4.09
CA GLU A 89 -29.57 1.54 5.05
C GLU A 89 -28.92 2.93 5.24
N ILE A 90 -27.59 3.01 5.16
CA ILE A 90 -26.84 4.24 5.51
C ILE A 90 -26.30 5.01 4.32
N ARG A 91 -26.44 4.49 3.08
CA ARG A 91 -25.90 5.14 1.89
C ARG A 91 -26.61 6.49 1.66
N PRO A 92 -25.86 7.60 1.57
CA PRO A 92 -26.44 8.91 1.25
C PRO A 92 -26.98 8.96 -0.18
N GLU A 93 -28.08 9.66 -0.38
CA GLU A 93 -28.64 9.88 -1.71
C GLU A 93 -27.70 10.70 -2.59
N GLY A 94 -27.60 10.35 -3.87
CA GLY A 94 -26.78 11.08 -4.85
C GLY A 94 -25.26 10.86 -4.73
N HIS A 95 -24.79 10.06 -3.77
CA HIS A 95 -23.37 9.77 -3.61
C HIS A 95 -23.10 8.25 -3.55
N GLY A 96 -21.98 7.87 -4.14
CA GLY A 96 -21.47 6.51 -4.16
C GLY A 96 -20.63 6.25 -2.92
N VAL A 97 -20.60 4.99 -2.46
CA VAL A 97 -19.84 4.60 -1.28
C VAL A 97 -19.18 3.25 -1.53
N ILE A 98 -17.85 3.20 -1.38
CA ILE A 98 -17.08 1.96 -1.42
C ILE A 98 -16.61 1.59 -0.02
N VAL A 99 -16.93 0.38 0.42
CA VAL A 99 -16.48 -0.16 1.71
C VAL A 99 -15.08 -0.77 1.58
N ARG A 100 -14.17 -0.32 2.44
CA ARG A 100 -12.75 -0.75 2.48
C ARG A 100 -12.58 -2.01 3.33
N THR A 101 -11.45 -2.69 3.18
CA THR A 101 -11.10 -3.85 4.03
C THR A 101 -11.04 -3.50 5.51
N ALA A 102 -10.65 -2.27 5.87
CA ALA A 102 -10.63 -1.82 7.26
C ALA A 102 -12.02 -1.76 7.92
N ALA A 103 -13.11 -1.93 7.16
CA ALA A 103 -14.47 -1.99 7.67
C ALA A 103 -14.86 -3.38 8.23
N GLU A 104 -13.96 -4.36 8.18
CA GLU A 104 -14.18 -5.69 8.75
C GLU A 104 -14.55 -5.60 10.23
N GLY A 105 -15.68 -6.19 10.62
CA GLY A 105 -16.19 -6.19 11.99
C GLY A 105 -16.77 -4.85 12.47
N VAL A 106 -16.68 -3.78 11.67
CA VAL A 106 -17.10 -2.43 12.06
C VAL A 106 -18.63 -2.33 12.16
N SER A 107 -19.12 -1.56 13.13
CA SER A 107 -20.55 -1.34 13.38
C SER A 107 -21.20 -0.38 12.37
N ALA A 108 -22.53 -0.41 12.26
CA ALA A 108 -23.26 0.51 11.40
C ALA A 108 -23.08 1.99 11.81
N ASP A 109 -22.95 2.26 13.11
CA ASP A 109 -22.79 3.62 13.62
C ASP A 109 -21.39 4.19 13.31
N GLU A 110 -20.35 3.36 13.34
CA GLU A 110 -19.00 3.76 12.92
C GLU A 110 -18.94 4.06 11.43
N LEU A 111 -19.56 3.22 10.60
CA LEU A 111 -19.67 3.48 9.16
C LEU A 111 -20.45 4.77 8.87
N ARG A 112 -21.55 5.02 9.59
CA ARG A 112 -22.33 6.24 9.45
C ARG A 112 -21.50 7.48 9.82
N ARG A 113 -20.74 7.44 10.92
CA ARG A 113 -19.82 8.53 11.31
C ARG A 113 -18.79 8.83 10.23
N ASP A 114 -18.15 7.82 9.66
CA ASP A 114 -17.16 8.00 8.59
C ASP A 114 -17.82 8.62 7.33
N ILE A 115 -19.02 8.15 6.94
CA ILE A 115 -19.80 8.74 5.83
C ILE A 115 -20.14 10.21 6.09
N ASP A 116 -20.67 10.54 7.26
CA ASP A 116 -21.12 11.90 7.61
C ASP A 116 -19.96 12.90 7.58
N GLN A 117 -18.78 12.49 8.05
CA GLN A 117 -17.55 13.29 7.97
C GLN A 117 -17.13 13.54 6.51
N LEU A 118 -17.18 12.50 5.66
CA LEU A 118 -16.84 12.64 4.25
C LEU A 118 -17.84 13.54 3.52
N LEU A 119 -19.13 13.50 3.87
CA LEU A 119 -20.16 14.39 3.34
C LEU A 119 -19.97 15.84 3.80
N ALA A 120 -19.59 16.06 5.07
CA ALA A 120 -19.23 17.40 5.55
C ALA A 120 -18.05 17.96 4.75
N LYS A 121 -17.00 17.15 4.55
CA LYS A 121 -15.84 17.52 3.74
C LYS A 121 -16.19 17.79 2.27
N TRP A 122 -17.09 16.99 1.67
CA TRP A 122 -17.55 17.25 0.32
C TRP A 122 -18.30 18.58 0.21
N ARG A 123 -19.18 18.90 1.18
CA ARG A 123 -19.88 20.18 1.22
C ARG A 123 -18.92 21.37 1.27
N GLU A 124 -17.84 21.30 2.05
CA GLU A 124 -16.80 22.33 2.07
C GLU A 124 -16.09 22.48 0.71
N ILE A 125 -15.83 21.36 0.02
CA ILE A 125 -15.22 21.35 -1.31
C ILE A 125 -16.15 21.99 -2.34
N GLU A 126 -17.44 21.65 -2.32
CA GLU A 126 -18.44 22.23 -3.21
C GLU A 126 -18.62 23.73 -2.96
N GLU A 127 -18.64 24.15 -1.70
CA GLU A 127 -18.73 25.56 -1.35
C GLU A 127 -17.51 26.32 -1.87
N LYS A 128 -16.30 25.80 -1.69
CA LYS A 128 -15.09 26.40 -2.25
C LYS A 128 -15.13 26.44 -3.78
N ALA A 129 -15.59 25.37 -4.44
CA ALA A 129 -15.68 25.30 -5.90
C ALA A 129 -16.63 26.36 -6.48
N ARG A 130 -17.68 26.75 -5.74
CA ARG A 130 -18.63 27.78 -6.16
C ARG A 130 -18.12 29.21 -5.94
N HIS A 131 -17.32 29.44 -4.90
CA HIS A 131 -16.94 30.80 -4.48
C HIS A 131 -15.55 31.24 -4.95
N PHE A 132 -14.61 30.33 -5.15
CA PHE A 132 -13.25 30.69 -5.55
C PHE A 132 -13.07 30.63 -7.07
N PRO A 133 -12.51 31.68 -7.71
CA PRO A 133 -12.23 31.67 -9.13
C PRO A 133 -11.12 30.65 -9.44
N ALA A 134 -11.29 29.89 -10.52
CA ALA A 134 -10.28 28.93 -10.96
C ALA A 134 -9.04 29.62 -11.56
N PRO A 135 -7.83 29.04 -11.39
CA PRO A 135 -7.52 27.82 -10.66
C PRO A 135 -7.43 28.06 -9.14
N ALA A 136 -8.04 27.17 -8.35
CA ALA A 136 -7.98 27.21 -6.89
C ALA A 136 -7.81 25.81 -6.30
N LEU A 137 -7.03 25.70 -5.23
CA LEU A 137 -6.91 24.46 -4.44
C LEU A 137 -8.15 24.32 -3.55
N LEU A 138 -9.01 23.36 -3.86
CA LEU A 138 -10.24 23.12 -3.10
C LEU A 138 -10.00 22.28 -1.85
N TYR A 139 -9.17 21.25 -2.00
CA TYR A 139 -8.81 20.30 -0.95
C TYR A 139 -7.37 19.83 -1.12
N SER A 140 -6.63 19.80 -0.02
CA SER A 140 -5.35 19.13 0.07
C SER A 140 -5.50 17.86 0.89
N GLU A 141 -4.97 16.76 0.37
CA GLU A 141 -4.86 15.53 1.15
C GLU A 141 -4.02 15.80 2.43
N PRO A 142 -4.34 15.16 3.58
CA PRO A 142 -3.63 15.40 4.83
C PRO A 142 -2.17 14.97 4.76
N HIS A 143 -1.37 15.43 5.73
CA HIS A 143 0.03 15.06 5.88
C HIS A 143 0.21 13.53 5.94
N LEU A 144 1.38 13.03 5.53
CA LEU A 144 1.69 11.59 5.44
C LEU A 144 1.33 10.84 6.73
N ALA A 145 1.64 11.41 7.89
CA ALA A 145 1.32 10.82 9.19
C ALA A 145 -0.18 10.51 9.33
N LEU A 146 -1.07 11.47 9.08
CA LEU A 146 -2.52 11.25 9.14
C LEU A 146 -2.99 10.22 8.11
N ARG A 147 -2.38 10.20 6.92
CA ARG A 147 -2.68 9.18 5.91
C ARG A 147 -2.29 7.78 6.39
N VAL A 148 -1.11 7.62 6.99
CA VAL A 148 -0.64 6.35 7.56
C VAL A 148 -1.57 5.92 8.69
N ILE A 149 -1.95 6.82 9.59
CA ILE A 149 -2.88 6.51 10.68
C ILE A 149 -4.25 6.07 10.16
N ARG A 150 -4.83 6.80 9.19
CA ARG A 150 -6.09 6.41 8.54
C ARG A 150 -6.02 5.03 7.90
N GLU A 151 -4.89 4.69 7.28
CA GLU A 151 -4.77 3.48 6.46
C GLU A 151 -4.29 2.26 7.25
N GLU A 152 -3.41 2.43 8.24
CA GLU A 152 -2.72 1.33 8.93
C GLU A 152 -3.14 1.17 10.38
N PHE A 153 -3.53 2.22 11.11
CA PHE A 153 -3.66 2.13 12.56
C PHE A 153 -4.93 1.40 12.98
N THR A 154 -4.84 0.10 13.24
CA THR A 154 -5.94 -0.77 13.73
C THR A 154 -5.76 -1.12 15.21
N ASP A 155 -6.72 -1.86 15.76
CA ASP A 155 -6.68 -2.42 17.12
C ASP A 155 -5.58 -3.49 17.32
N GLU A 156 -5.03 -4.04 16.24
CA GLU A 156 -3.85 -4.91 16.26
C GLU A 156 -2.58 -4.17 16.71
N TYR A 157 -2.53 -2.85 16.54
CA TYR A 157 -1.39 -2.04 16.95
C TYR A 157 -1.50 -1.67 18.43
N ARG A 158 -0.39 -1.86 19.16
CA ARG A 158 -0.28 -1.46 20.56
C ARG A 158 -0.55 0.03 20.76
N GLY A 159 -0.05 0.87 19.85
CA GLY A 159 -0.23 2.31 19.89
C GLY A 159 0.64 3.05 18.90
N VAL A 160 0.52 4.36 18.91
CA VAL A 160 1.25 5.30 18.05
C VAL A 160 2.01 6.24 18.95
N VAL A 161 3.32 6.27 18.80
CA VAL A 161 4.20 7.13 19.59
C VAL A 161 4.73 8.25 18.69
N ILE A 162 4.56 9.51 19.11
CA ILE A 162 4.91 10.70 18.33
C ILE A 162 5.76 11.62 19.21
N ASP A 163 6.91 12.07 18.72
CA ASP A 163 7.84 12.96 19.43
C ASP A 163 7.66 14.45 19.12
N ASP A 164 6.80 14.78 18.15
CA ASP A 164 6.37 16.15 17.85
C ASP A 164 5.01 16.48 18.46
N ARG A 165 4.94 17.58 19.21
CA ARG A 165 3.74 17.96 19.98
C ARG A 165 2.57 18.34 19.09
N ASP A 166 2.81 19.13 18.05
CA ASP A 166 1.76 19.62 17.15
C ASP A 166 1.17 18.45 16.35
N LEU A 167 2.03 17.55 15.86
CA LEU A 167 1.61 16.34 15.18
C LEU A 167 0.84 15.38 16.09
N TYR A 168 1.26 15.24 17.35
CA TYR A 168 0.54 14.44 18.34
C TYR A 168 -0.90 14.94 18.54
N GLU A 169 -1.08 16.25 18.76
CA GLU A 169 -2.41 16.84 18.95
C GLU A 169 -3.29 16.66 17.71
N LEU A 170 -2.71 16.87 16.52
CA LEU A 170 -3.38 16.67 15.24
C LEU A 170 -3.82 15.21 15.03
N VAL A 171 -2.92 14.25 15.27
CA VAL A 171 -3.20 12.81 15.10
C VAL A 171 -4.22 12.34 16.13
N ARG A 172 -4.07 12.73 17.40
CA ARG A 172 -5.00 12.34 18.46
C ARG A 172 -6.41 12.87 18.21
N ALA A 173 -6.55 14.12 17.79
CA ALA A 173 -7.85 14.69 17.41
C ALA A 173 -8.48 13.92 16.25
N TYR A 174 -7.70 13.63 15.19
CA TYR A 174 -8.17 12.87 14.04
C TYR A 174 -8.62 11.45 14.40
N VAL A 175 -7.87 10.74 15.24
CA VAL A 175 -8.25 9.40 15.71
C VAL A 175 -9.49 9.47 16.59
N ALA A 176 -9.58 10.44 17.51
CA ALA A 176 -10.75 10.62 18.37
C ALA A 176 -12.04 10.87 17.58
N ASP A 177 -11.96 11.59 16.46
CA ASP A 177 -13.11 11.85 15.61
C ASP A 177 -13.61 10.60 14.86
N ILE A 178 -12.70 9.69 14.49
CA ILE A 178 -13.02 8.53 13.64
C ILE A 178 -13.26 7.27 14.46
N ASP A 179 -12.36 6.99 15.40
CA ASP A 179 -12.33 5.80 16.23
C ASP A 179 -11.88 6.18 17.66
N PRO A 180 -12.83 6.65 18.50
CA PRO A 180 -12.54 7.07 19.86
C PRO A 180 -11.83 6.02 20.71
N ALA A 181 -12.04 4.72 20.41
CA ALA A 181 -11.45 3.63 21.18
C ALA A 181 -9.93 3.52 20.97
N LEU A 182 -9.41 4.05 19.85
CA LEU A 182 -7.98 4.07 19.56
C LEU A 182 -7.28 5.37 19.98
N ALA A 183 -8.02 6.41 20.36
CA ALA A 183 -7.46 7.71 20.68
C ALA A 183 -6.51 7.68 21.89
N ASP A 184 -6.81 6.84 22.89
CA ASP A 184 -5.98 6.67 24.09
C ASP A 184 -4.68 5.91 23.83
N ARG A 185 -4.54 5.28 22.65
CA ARG A 185 -3.31 4.59 22.23
C ARG A 185 -2.35 5.50 21.46
N VAL A 186 -2.72 6.75 21.23
CA VAL A 186 -1.82 7.77 20.68
C VAL A 186 -1.11 8.44 21.86
N GLU A 187 0.21 8.29 21.92
CA GLU A 187 1.05 8.74 23.02
C GLU A 187 2.08 9.76 22.53
N LEU A 188 2.27 10.83 23.33
CA LEU A 188 3.35 11.78 23.12
C LEU A 188 4.63 11.24 23.74
N TYR A 189 5.69 11.13 22.94
CA TYR A 189 7.02 10.79 23.40
C TYR A 189 7.64 12.00 24.10
N ASP A 190 7.86 11.89 25.41
CA ASP A 190 8.47 12.95 26.19
C ASP A 190 10.00 12.90 26.06
N THR A 191 10.52 13.71 25.13
CA THR A 191 11.97 13.88 24.91
C THR A 191 12.70 14.53 26.09
N THR A 192 11.99 15.08 27.08
CA THR A 192 12.59 15.62 28.31
C THR A 192 12.75 14.57 29.40
N ALA A 193 11.80 13.62 29.48
CA ALA A 193 11.86 12.49 30.40
C ALA A 193 12.72 11.34 29.86
N GLU A 194 12.80 11.19 28.54
CA GLU A 194 13.53 10.11 27.89
C GLU A 194 14.79 10.63 27.18
N PRO A 195 16.00 10.20 27.60
CA PRO A 195 17.25 10.76 27.07
C PRO A 195 17.58 10.30 25.65
N LEU A 196 17.00 9.19 25.19
CA LEU A 196 17.23 8.66 23.85
C LEU A 196 16.15 9.20 22.89
N PRO A 197 16.49 9.56 21.64
CA PRO A 197 15.50 9.84 20.60
C PRO A 197 14.56 8.65 20.36
N LEU A 198 13.31 8.94 19.98
CA LEU A 198 12.26 7.93 19.75
C LEU A 198 12.75 6.77 18.86
N PHE A 199 13.37 7.08 17.73
CA PHE A 199 13.84 6.07 16.78
C PHE A 199 15.02 5.24 17.30
N GLU A 200 15.84 5.80 18.19
CA GLU A 200 16.93 5.06 18.82
C GLU A 200 16.38 4.09 19.87
N ARG A 201 15.47 4.55 20.73
CA ARG A 201 14.80 3.70 21.73
C ARG A 201 14.11 2.48 21.11
N HIS A 202 13.52 2.65 19.92
CA HIS A 202 12.82 1.58 19.20
C HIS A 202 13.68 0.89 18.12
N HIS A 203 15.00 1.16 18.08
CA HIS A 203 15.94 0.56 17.12
C HIS A 203 15.50 0.69 15.64
N VAL A 204 14.80 1.77 15.30
CA VAL A 204 14.27 2.00 13.94
C VAL A 204 15.42 2.21 12.96
N HIS A 205 16.47 2.93 13.36
CA HIS A 205 17.67 3.14 12.53
C HIS A 205 18.34 1.82 12.12
N GLU A 206 18.52 0.90 13.06
CA GLU A 206 19.09 -0.42 12.77
C GLU A 206 18.23 -1.22 11.80
N GLN A 207 16.90 -1.13 11.94
CA GLN A 207 15.96 -1.78 11.04
C GLN A 207 15.99 -1.16 9.65
N LEU A 208 16.12 0.17 9.53
CA LEU A 208 16.28 0.86 8.25
C LEU A 208 17.59 0.48 7.55
N HIS A 209 18.70 0.41 8.27
CA HIS A 209 19.96 -0.05 7.69
C HIS A 209 19.85 -1.48 7.16
N LYS A 210 19.26 -2.39 7.95
CA LYS A 210 18.96 -3.77 7.49
C LYS A 210 18.02 -3.81 6.29
N ALA A 211 17.10 -2.85 6.18
CA ALA A 211 16.19 -2.71 5.04
C ALA A 211 16.89 -2.21 3.76
N LEU A 212 18.01 -1.51 3.90
CA LEU A 212 18.82 -1.03 2.77
C LEU A 212 19.83 -2.08 2.30
N ASP A 213 20.20 -3.03 3.16
CA ASP A 213 21.15 -4.09 2.82
C ASP A 213 20.65 -4.97 1.66
N ARG A 214 21.55 -5.33 0.74
CA ARG A 214 21.27 -6.26 -0.35
C ARG A 214 20.89 -7.67 0.17
N LYS A 215 21.49 -8.08 1.29
CA LYS A 215 21.32 -9.41 1.88
C LYS A 215 20.40 -9.35 3.08
N VAL A 216 19.38 -10.21 3.11
CA VAL A 216 18.44 -10.36 4.22
C VAL A 216 18.60 -11.75 4.83
N TRP A 217 18.77 -11.84 6.13
CA TRP A 217 18.92 -13.12 6.82
C TRP A 217 17.55 -13.68 7.23
N LEU A 218 17.37 -14.99 7.02
CA LEU A 218 16.18 -15.73 7.45
C LEU A 218 16.38 -16.31 8.86
N PRO A 219 15.31 -16.53 9.64
CA PRO A 219 15.40 -17.09 11.00
C PRO A 219 16.15 -18.41 11.06
N SER A 220 15.96 -19.30 10.09
CA SER A 220 16.65 -20.60 10.01
C SER A 220 18.11 -20.51 9.52
N GLY A 221 18.64 -19.30 9.32
CA GLY A 221 20.03 -19.06 8.92
C GLY A 221 20.27 -19.05 7.42
N GLY A 222 19.23 -19.25 6.60
CA GLY A 222 19.25 -18.93 5.17
C GLY A 222 19.32 -17.44 4.90
N SER A 223 19.31 -17.06 3.63
CA SER A 223 19.32 -15.64 3.27
C SER A 223 18.72 -15.36 1.90
N LEU A 224 18.12 -14.18 1.77
CA LEU A 224 17.69 -13.61 0.50
C LEU A 224 18.73 -12.62 -0.01
N ILE A 225 18.95 -12.61 -1.32
CA ILE A 225 19.74 -11.61 -2.02
C ILE A 225 18.81 -10.86 -2.95
N ILE A 226 18.59 -9.56 -2.68
CA ILE A 226 17.67 -8.72 -3.46
C ILE A 226 18.49 -7.82 -4.38
N GLU A 227 18.41 -8.05 -5.69
CA GLU A 227 19.09 -7.25 -6.70
C GLU A 227 18.10 -6.54 -7.61
N ARG A 228 18.33 -5.24 -7.80
CA ARG A 228 17.55 -4.44 -8.74
C ARG A 228 18.35 -4.22 -10.01
N THR A 229 17.74 -4.56 -11.14
CA THR A 229 18.25 -4.24 -12.47
C THR A 229 17.50 -3.04 -13.05
N GLU A 230 17.79 -2.68 -14.30
CA GLU A 230 17.06 -1.62 -15.00
C GLU A 230 15.57 -1.98 -15.22
N ALA A 231 15.29 -3.23 -15.58
CA ALA A 231 13.96 -3.67 -16.01
C ALA A 231 13.16 -4.42 -14.93
N LEU A 232 13.85 -5.16 -14.05
CA LEU A 232 13.23 -6.05 -13.08
C LEU A 232 14.05 -6.19 -11.80
N THR A 233 13.42 -6.70 -10.75
CA THR A 233 14.08 -7.08 -9.49
C THR A 233 14.22 -8.60 -9.43
N VAL A 234 15.43 -9.08 -9.12
CA VAL A 234 15.72 -10.50 -8.89
C VAL A 234 15.89 -10.73 -7.40
N ILE A 235 15.29 -11.81 -6.89
CA ILE A 235 15.46 -12.25 -5.51
C ILE A 235 15.96 -13.70 -5.52
N ASP A 236 17.15 -13.91 -4.98
CA ASP A 236 17.78 -15.23 -4.88
C ASP A 236 17.69 -15.76 -3.44
N VAL A 237 17.31 -17.04 -3.29
CA VAL A 237 17.12 -17.70 -1.99
C VAL A 237 18.27 -18.66 -1.73
N ASN A 238 19.00 -18.44 -0.63
CA ASN A 238 20.09 -19.31 -0.21
C ASN A 238 19.73 -20.06 1.08
N THR A 239 20.16 -21.32 1.18
CA THR A 239 20.09 -22.10 2.42
C THR A 239 21.20 -21.71 3.40
N GLY A 240 20.91 -21.84 4.70
CA GLY A 240 21.92 -21.67 5.75
C GLY A 240 22.88 -22.85 5.87
N LYS A 241 23.94 -22.68 6.68
CA LYS A 241 24.92 -23.75 6.97
C LYS A 241 24.40 -24.83 7.93
N ASN A 242 23.31 -24.56 8.66
CA ASN A 242 22.74 -25.50 9.63
C ASN A 242 21.77 -26.47 8.95
N VAL A 243 22.32 -27.46 8.27
CA VAL A 243 21.54 -28.63 7.84
C VAL A 243 21.43 -29.54 9.08
N GLY A 244 20.29 -29.51 9.76
CA GLY A 244 20.01 -30.39 10.89
C GLY A 244 19.99 -31.87 10.47
N SER A 245 19.63 -32.77 11.39
CA SER A 245 19.45 -34.19 11.09
C SER A 245 18.22 -34.51 10.22
N SER A 246 17.51 -33.49 9.74
CA SER A 246 16.37 -33.57 8.82
C SER A 246 16.83 -33.88 7.38
N SER A 247 15.90 -34.36 6.55
CA SER A 247 16.19 -34.57 5.13
C SER A 247 16.55 -33.24 4.44
N LEU A 248 17.40 -33.29 3.41
CA LEU A 248 17.79 -32.11 2.64
C LEU A 248 16.56 -31.43 2.02
N GLU A 249 15.65 -32.21 1.44
CA GLU A 249 14.40 -31.73 0.81
C GLU A 249 13.52 -30.99 1.82
N GLU A 250 13.36 -31.52 3.04
CA GLU A 250 12.58 -30.85 4.09
C GLU A 250 13.22 -29.52 4.52
N THR A 251 14.55 -29.49 4.60
CA THR A 251 15.31 -28.28 4.96
C THR A 251 15.14 -27.20 3.89
N VAL A 252 15.24 -27.58 2.61
CA VAL A 252 15.00 -26.70 1.46
C VAL A 252 13.57 -26.17 1.46
N PHE A 253 12.60 -27.06 1.64
CA PHE A 253 11.19 -26.70 1.66
C PHE A 253 10.88 -25.69 2.78
N ARG A 254 11.36 -25.94 4.01
CA ARG A 254 11.20 -25.02 5.15
C ARG A 254 11.87 -23.66 4.89
N ASN A 255 13.07 -23.65 4.31
CA ASN A 255 13.76 -22.40 3.96
C ASN A 255 13.00 -21.60 2.90
N ASN A 256 12.43 -22.26 1.88
CA ASN A 256 11.62 -21.60 0.86
C ASN A 256 10.29 -21.05 1.40
N LEU A 257 9.68 -21.72 2.38
CA LEU A 257 8.49 -21.18 3.07
C LEU A 257 8.81 -19.89 3.84
N GLU A 258 9.90 -19.90 4.61
CA GLU A 258 10.38 -18.69 5.30
C GLU A 258 10.74 -17.58 4.31
N ALA A 259 11.40 -17.93 3.21
CA ALA A 259 11.74 -17.01 2.15
C ALA A 259 10.48 -16.38 1.54
N ALA A 260 9.43 -17.16 1.26
CA ALA A 260 8.18 -16.64 0.69
C ALA A 260 7.52 -15.58 1.58
N GLU A 261 7.47 -15.79 2.90
CA GLU A 261 6.93 -14.82 3.85
C GLU A 261 7.81 -13.56 3.93
N GLU A 262 9.13 -13.74 4.02
CA GLU A 262 10.08 -12.64 4.14
C GLU A 262 10.15 -11.80 2.86
N ILE A 263 10.06 -12.43 1.67
CA ILE A 263 9.99 -11.73 0.39
C ILE A 263 8.78 -10.80 0.37
N ALA A 264 7.58 -11.31 0.71
CA ALA A 264 6.38 -10.47 0.76
C ALA A 264 6.53 -9.30 1.73
N ARG A 265 7.20 -9.51 2.87
CA ARG A 265 7.52 -8.45 3.84
C ARG A 265 8.48 -7.41 3.26
N GLN A 266 9.57 -7.84 2.62
CA GLN A 266 10.60 -6.96 2.05
C GLN A 266 10.07 -6.15 0.87
N LEU A 267 9.21 -6.72 0.03
CA LEU A 267 8.56 -5.99 -1.06
C LEU A 267 7.74 -4.79 -0.55
N ARG A 268 7.06 -4.94 0.59
CA ARG A 268 6.34 -3.84 1.26
C ARG A 268 7.30 -2.85 1.92
N LEU A 269 8.24 -3.35 2.70
CA LEU A 269 9.20 -2.54 3.47
C LEU A 269 10.03 -1.63 2.56
N ARG A 270 10.46 -2.15 1.40
CA ARG A 270 11.33 -1.46 0.45
C ARG A 270 10.56 -0.76 -0.68
N ASP A 271 9.23 -0.86 -0.69
CA ASP A 271 8.34 -0.46 -1.80
C ASP A 271 8.85 -0.89 -3.18
N ILE A 272 9.21 -2.16 -3.33
CA ILE A 272 9.69 -2.71 -4.61
C ILE A 272 8.47 -2.92 -5.51
N GLY A 273 8.51 -2.40 -6.74
CA GLY A 273 7.43 -2.53 -7.72
C GLY A 273 7.97 -2.74 -9.13
N GLY A 274 7.13 -3.25 -10.02
CA GLY A 274 7.51 -3.70 -11.36
C GLY A 274 7.48 -5.21 -11.48
N ILE A 275 8.31 -5.74 -12.39
CA ILE A 275 8.50 -7.17 -12.59
C ILE A 275 9.49 -7.66 -11.54
N ILE A 276 9.13 -8.73 -10.84
CA ILE A 276 9.95 -9.36 -9.83
C ILE A 276 10.08 -10.84 -10.19
N VAL A 277 11.31 -11.33 -10.16
CA VAL A 277 11.66 -12.73 -10.42
C VAL A 277 12.29 -13.28 -9.15
N ILE A 278 11.78 -14.42 -8.68
CA ILE A 278 12.24 -15.08 -7.46
C ILE A 278 12.82 -16.43 -7.83
N ASP A 279 14.08 -16.64 -7.47
CA ASP A 279 14.80 -17.90 -7.62
C ASP A 279 14.76 -18.64 -6.29
N PHE A 280 13.76 -19.52 -6.15
CA PHE A 280 13.65 -20.41 -5.00
C PHE A 280 14.63 -21.57 -5.18
N ILE A 281 15.10 -22.13 -4.07
CA ILE A 281 15.95 -23.32 -4.12
C ILE A 281 15.15 -24.48 -4.74
N ASP A 282 15.78 -25.23 -5.64
CA ASP A 282 15.17 -26.36 -6.33
C ASP A 282 14.52 -27.35 -5.37
N MET A 283 13.25 -27.68 -5.64
CA MET A 283 12.46 -28.68 -4.91
C MET A 283 12.03 -29.76 -5.89
N GLU A 284 12.27 -31.03 -5.57
CA GLU A 284 11.85 -32.15 -6.45
C GLU A 284 10.34 -32.37 -6.36
N VAL A 285 9.78 -32.22 -5.15
CA VAL A 285 8.39 -32.55 -4.87
C VAL A 285 7.44 -31.44 -5.33
N LYS A 286 6.51 -31.78 -6.23
CA LYS A 286 5.55 -30.81 -6.78
C LYS A 286 4.63 -30.19 -5.72
N SER A 287 4.23 -30.95 -4.69
CA SER A 287 3.41 -30.42 -3.60
C SER A 287 4.15 -29.34 -2.81
N ASN A 288 5.45 -29.52 -2.56
CA ASN A 288 6.29 -28.52 -1.87
C ASN A 288 6.31 -27.20 -2.66
N ARG A 289 6.52 -27.27 -3.98
CA ARG A 289 6.46 -26.11 -4.88
C ARG A 289 5.12 -25.39 -4.81
N GLN A 290 4.02 -26.14 -4.82
CA GLN A 290 2.67 -25.56 -4.74
C GLN A 290 2.41 -24.88 -3.39
N GLU A 291 2.90 -25.46 -2.30
CA GLU A 291 2.73 -24.91 -0.96
C GLU A 291 3.55 -23.63 -0.76
N VAL A 292 4.80 -23.57 -1.25
CA VAL A 292 5.60 -22.34 -1.25
C VAL A 292 4.90 -21.22 -2.02
N MET A 293 4.34 -21.51 -3.19
CA MET A 293 3.59 -20.50 -3.97
C MET A 293 2.28 -20.08 -3.29
N SER A 294 1.60 -21.01 -2.60
CA SER A 294 0.42 -20.69 -1.80
C SER A 294 0.76 -19.77 -0.63
N THR A 295 1.86 -20.03 0.07
CA THR A 295 2.38 -19.21 1.16
C THR A 295 2.75 -17.81 0.65
N LEU A 296 3.46 -17.71 -0.48
CA LEU A 296 3.80 -16.42 -1.10
C LEU A 296 2.54 -15.61 -1.43
N ARG A 297 1.54 -16.23 -2.08
CA ARG A 297 0.26 -15.57 -2.39
C ARG A 297 -0.47 -15.10 -1.14
N SER A 298 -0.50 -15.93 -0.09
CA SER A 298 -1.14 -15.60 1.18
C SER A 298 -0.44 -14.45 1.90
N ALA A 299 0.90 -14.43 1.89
CA ALA A 299 1.69 -13.35 2.47
C ALA A 299 1.57 -12.03 1.68
N LEU A 300 1.41 -12.11 0.36
CA LEU A 300 1.16 -10.96 -0.52
C LEU A 300 -0.29 -10.46 -0.48
N ALA A 301 -1.25 -11.29 -0.09
CA ALA A 301 -2.65 -10.86 0.06
C ALA A 301 -2.82 -9.77 1.13
N ARG A 302 -1.90 -9.71 2.10
CA ARG A 302 -1.80 -8.64 3.10
C ARG A 302 -1.26 -7.32 2.54
N ASP A 303 -0.63 -7.35 1.35
CA ASP A 303 -0.16 -6.14 0.68
C ASP A 303 -1.33 -5.37 0.09
N LYS A 304 -1.37 -4.06 0.38
CA LYS A 304 -2.39 -3.18 -0.17
C LYS A 304 -2.16 -2.90 -1.65
N THR A 305 -0.92 -3.00 -2.11
CA THR A 305 -0.54 -2.80 -3.50
C THR A 305 -0.98 -3.98 -4.35
N PRO A 306 -1.67 -3.74 -5.49
CA PRO A 306 -2.03 -4.82 -6.41
C PRO A 306 -0.81 -5.63 -6.85
N THR A 307 -0.89 -6.94 -6.64
CA THR A 307 0.12 -7.92 -7.01
C THR A 307 -0.51 -9.01 -7.87
N GLN A 308 0.26 -9.55 -8.79
CA GLN A 308 -0.12 -10.71 -9.59
C GLN A 308 1.06 -11.68 -9.57
N VAL A 309 0.80 -12.92 -9.14
CA VAL A 309 1.82 -13.97 -9.00
C VAL A 309 1.49 -15.08 -9.98
N PHE A 310 2.43 -15.41 -10.85
CA PHE A 310 2.34 -16.53 -11.78
C PHE A 310 2.85 -17.82 -11.12
N ASP A 311 2.56 -18.97 -11.71
CA ASP A 311 3.14 -20.22 -11.24
C ASP A 311 4.64 -20.28 -11.56
N ILE A 312 5.36 -21.19 -10.90
CA ILE A 312 6.78 -21.43 -11.17
C ILE A 312 6.95 -21.85 -12.63
N SER A 313 7.83 -21.15 -13.34
CA SER A 313 8.18 -21.42 -14.72
C SER A 313 8.90 -22.77 -14.88
N GLU A 314 9.05 -23.23 -16.11
CA GLU A 314 9.84 -24.44 -16.41
C GLU A 314 11.32 -24.29 -16.03
N LEU A 315 11.79 -23.04 -15.86
CA LEU A 315 13.15 -22.72 -15.42
C LEU A 315 13.30 -22.72 -13.89
N GLY A 316 12.24 -23.03 -13.13
CA GLY A 316 12.29 -23.01 -11.65
C GLY A 316 12.02 -21.64 -11.02
N LEU A 317 11.89 -20.59 -11.83
CA LEU A 317 11.71 -19.22 -11.37
C LEU A 317 10.23 -18.90 -11.12
N ALA A 318 9.93 -18.23 -10.02
CA ALA A 318 8.61 -17.64 -9.76
C ALA A 318 8.57 -16.20 -10.25
N GLU A 319 7.57 -15.87 -11.07
CA GLU A 319 7.42 -14.55 -11.66
C GLU A 319 6.22 -13.83 -11.03
N MET A 320 6.38 -12.54 -10.75
CA MET A 320 5.27 -11.71 -10.29
C MET A 320 5.38 -10.27 -10.76
N THR A 321 4.26 -9.57 -10.71
CA THR A 321 4.22 -8.11 -10.86
C THR A 321 3.62 -7.48 -9.62
N ARG A 322 4.19 -6.33 -9.22
CA ARG A 322 3.65 -5.48 -8.15
C ARG A 322 3.51 -4.06 -8.67
N LYS A 323 2.33 -3.45 -8.54
CA LYS A 323 2.08 -2.08 -9.03
C LYS A 323 3.09 -1.12 -8.39
N ARG A 324 3.72 -0.27 -9.20
CA ARG A 324 4.68 0.73 -8.72
C ARG A 324 3.93 1.93 -8.13
N VAL A 325 4.11 2.17 -6.83
CA VAL A 325 3.46 3.26 -6.08
C VAL A 325 4.43 4.41 -5.81
N GLY A 326 5.67 4.10 -5.40
CA GLY A 326 6.77 5.04 -5.26
C GLY A 326 8.02 4.64 -6.05
N GLU A 327 9.14 5.29 -5.72
CA GLU A 327 10.44 5.07 -6.36
C GLU A 327 11.18 3.84 -5.82
N GLY A 328 10.92 3.50 -4.55
CA GLY A 328 11.60 2.48 -3.74
C GLY A 328 12.42 3.10 -2.60
N LEU A 329 12.62 2.35 -1.51
CA LEU A 329 13.34 2.83 -0.32
C LEU A 329 14.80 3.17 -0.64
N VAL A 330 15.47 2.32 -1.42
CA VAL A 330 16.88 2.51 -1.77
C VAL A 330 17.04 3.76 -2.63
N GLU A 331 16.20 3.95 -3.63
CA GLU A 331 16.27 5.10 -4.54
C GLU A 331 15.95 6.41 -3.84
N ALA A 332 15.02 6.39 -2.89
CA ALA A 332 14.67 7.59 -2.13
C ALA A 332 15.77 8.01 -1.14
N LEU A 333 16.63 7.08 -0.71
CA LEU A 333 17.65 7.30 0.32
C LEU A 333 19.09 7.14 -0.19
N SER A 334 19.31 7.03 -1.51
CA SER A 334 20.65 6.87 -2.06
C SER A 334 20.84 7.62 -3.37
N ASP A 335 22.09 8.02 -3.60
CA ASP A 335 22.55 8.57 -4.87
C ASP A 335 23.37 7.51 -5.64
N VAL A 336 23.34 7.61 -6.97
CA VAL A 336 24.17 6.75 -7.82
C VAL A 336 25.64 7.06 -7.55
N CYS A 337 26.42 6.02 -7.24
CA CYS A 337 27.86 6.16 -7.00
C CYS A 337 28.56 6.89 -8.17
N PRO A 338 29.24 8.03 -7.93
CA PRO A 338 29.82 8.84 -9.01
C PRO A 338 31.00 8.16 -9.71
N MET A 339 31.68 7.23 -9.00
CA MET A 339 32.86 6.54 -9.51
C MET A 339 32.49 5.43 -10.50
N CYS A 340 31.65 4.48 -10.08
CA CYS A 340 31.26 3.35 -10.92
C CYS A 340 29.99 3.61 -11.73
N LYS A 341 29.32 4.76 -11.52
CA LYS A 341 28.02 5.11 -12.12
C LYS A 341 26.98 4.01 -11.91
N GLY A 342 26.98 3.40 -10.72
CA GLY A 342 26.08 2.31 -10.35
C GLY A 342 26.49 0.91 -10.84
N ARG A 343 27.62 0.74 -11.55
CA ARG A 343 28.05 -0.58 -12.05
C ARG A 343 28.51 -1.55 -10.97
N GLY A 344 29.07 -1.05 -9.87
CA GLY A 344 29.63 -1.89 -8.79
C GLY A 344 30.84 -2.75 -9.20
N ILE A 345 31.46 -2.48 -10.34
CA ILE A 345 32.60 -3.25 -10.89
C ILE A 345 33.79 -2.32 -11.06
N VAL A 346 34.97 -2.78 -10.63
CA VAL A 346 36.27 -2.17 -10.92
C VAL A 346 36.99 -3.12 -11.87
N PHE A 347 37.42 -2.61 -13.03
CA PHE A 347 38.21 -3.38 -13.98
C PHE A 347 39.69 -3.35 -13.58
N ASP A 348 40.40 -4.42 -13.91
CA ASP A 348 41.85 -4.46 -13.75
C ASP A 348 42.50 -3.63 -14.86
N ASP A 349 43.17 -2.54 -14.49
CA ASP A 349 43.84 -1.60 -15.41
C ASP A 349 44.94 -2.25 -16.26
N ALA A 350 45.46 -3.43 -15.86
CA ALA A 350 46.45 -4.16 -16.64
C ALA A 350 45.83 -4.92 -17.82
N THR A 351 44.52 -5.21 -17.77
CA THR A 351 43.85 -6.13 -18.69
C THR A 351 42.66 -5.51 -19.44
N ALA A 352 42.11 -4.39 -18.96
CA ALA A 352 41.03 -3.62 -19.59
C ALA A 352 41.54 -2.26 -20.09
#